data_AF-A0A538AL52-F1
#
_entry.id   AF-A0A538AL52-F1
#
_cell.length_a   1.000
_cell.length_b   1.000
_cell.length_c   1.000
_cell.angle_alpha   90.00
_cell.angle_beta   90.00
_cell.angle_gamma   90.00
#
_symmetry.space_group_name_H-M   'P 1'
#
loop_
_entity.id
_entity.type
_entity.pdbx_description
1 polymer ?
#
loop_
_entity_poly.entity_id
_entity_poly.type
_entity_poly.pdbx_seq_one_letter_code
_entity_poly.pdbx_strand_id
1 'polypeptide(L)'
;MVGQIGPLVQVGKRKTALAFHVLGGAAGGATLGVLLGFAGLLLRAALGDTLDTVFVVVVPAALVYAASVDLGLLRVRPITSERQTPGSWPCSLGHYPGIFGWGFDLGLGISTRIPHQSLLVLPIAALLSGNLATAVAIMTVYGTSRALAVVAAVSAADGDFVGACDAIQTQVLPLKRVVGATALVIAGLIVIS
;
A
#
# COMPACT_ATOMS: atom_id res chain seq x y z
N MET A 1 8.39 -10.80 -7.34
CA MET A 1 8.17 -9.53 -8.07
C MET A 1 8.61 -9.62 -9.53
N VAL A 2 9.86 -9.97 -9.83
CA VAL A 2 10.45 -9.88 -11.18
C VAL A 2 9.59 -10.55 -12.27
N GLY A 3 9.27 -11.84 -12.17
CA GLY A 3 8.50 -12.57 -13.20
C GLY A 3 7.06 -12.09 -13.43
N GLN A 4 6.52 -11.20 -12.59
CA GLN A 4 5.13 -10.73 -12.66
C GLN A 4 4.99 -9.26 -13.09
N ILE A 5 6.11 -8.57 -13.34
CA ILE A 5 6.12 -7.25 -13.97
C ILE A 5 5.99 -7.39 -15.50
N GLY A 6 6.33 -8.57 -16.04
CA GLY A 6 6.24 -8.90 -17.47
C GLY A 6 4.96 -8.45 -18.18
N PRO A 7 3.76 -8.62 -17.60
CA PRO A 7 2.52 -8.19 -18.22
C PRO A 7 2.39 -6.67 -18.42
N LEU A 8 3.05 -5.82 -17.63
CA LEU A 8 3.03 -4.37 -17.80
C LEU A 8 4.01 -3.90 -18.89
N VAL A 9 5.07 -4.67 -19.13
CA VAL A 9 6.16 -4.33 -20.06
C VAL A 9 5.90 -4.91 -21.45
N GLN A 10 5.12 -5.98 -21.56
CA GLN A 10 4.85 -6.69 -22.82
C GLN A 10 3.67 -6.12 -23.64
N VAL A 11 2.92 -5.12 -23.12
CA VAL A 11 1.77 -4.55 -23.86
C VAL A 11 2.20 -3.40 -24.76
N GLY A 12 1.81 -3.44 -26.04
CA GLY A 12 2.07 -2.36 -27.01
C GLY A 12 1.47 -1.00 -26.64
N LYS A 13 0.51 -0.92 -25.71
CA LYS A 13 -0.08 0.32 -25.18
C LYS A 13 0.25 0.53 -23.69
N ARG A 14 1.54 0.71 -23.40
CA ARG A 14 2.09 0.88 -22.03
C ARG A 14 1.35 1.91 -21.18
N LYS A 15 1.02 3.10 -21.71
CA LYS A 15 0.31 4.15 -20.95
C LYS A 15 -1.06 3.70 -20.45
N THR A 16 -1.83 3.03 -21.32
CA THR A 16 -3.16 2.50 -20.98
C THR A 16 -3.05 1.41 -19.91
N ALA A 17 -2.10 0.48 -20.07
CA ALA A 17 -1.84 -0.57 -19.08
C ALA A 17 -1.49 0.01 -17.69
N LEU A 18 -0.59 0.99 -17.62
CA LEU A 18 -0.23 1.66 -16.37
C LEU A 18 -1.43 2.40 -15.75
N ALA A 19 -2.26 3.06 -16.56
CA ALA A 19 -3.48 3.71 -16.06
C ALA A 19 -4.46 2.71 -15.44
N PHE A 20 -4.73 1.57 -16.12
CA PHE A 20 -5.57 0.51 -15.55
C PHE A 20 -4.99 -0.06 -14.26
N HIS A 21 -3.67 -0.21 -14.16
CA HIS A 21 -3.02 -0.67 -12.94
C HIS A 21 -3.23 0.29 -11.77
N VAL A 22 -3.02 1.60 -11.99
CA VAL A 22 -3.23 2.63 -10.95
C VAL A 22 -4.69 2.73 -10.56
N LEU A 23 -5.61 2.70 -11.53
CA LEU A 23 -7.06 2.67 -11.27
C LEU A 23 -7.46 1.44 -10.46
N GLY A 24 -6.89 0.28 -10.79
CA GLY A 24 -7.04 -0.94 -10.00
C GLY A 24 -6.59 -0.72 -8.56
N GLY A 25 -5.37 -0.21 -8.35
CA GLY A 25 -4.83 0.10 -7.03
C GLY A 25 -5.72 1.03 -6.20
N ALA A 26 -6.18 2.12 -6.81
CA ALA A 26 -7.11 3.04 -6.19
C ALA A 26 -8.44 2.36 -5.83
N ALA A 27 -9.03 1.58 -6.74
CA ALA A 27 -10.29 0.89 -6.54
C ALA A 27 -10.21 -0.21 -5.46
N GLY A 28 -9.12 -0.98 -5.43
CA GLY A 28 -8.87 -1.99 -4.41
C GLY A 28 -8.68 -1.35 -3.03
N GLY A 29 -7.90 -0.28 -2.97
CA GLY A 29 -7.75 0.54 -1.76
C GLY A 29 -9.08 1.10 -1.27
N ALA A 30 -9.85 1.75 -2.15
CA ALA A 30 -11.17 2.30 -1.81
C ALA A 30 -12.13 1.21 -1.31
N THR A 31 -12.14 0.05 -1.94
CA THR A 31 -12.98 -1.10 -1.54
C THR A 31 -12.64 -1.54 -0.11
N LEU A 32 -11.35 -1.72 0.20
CA LEU A 32 -10.93 -2.04 1.56
C LEU A 32 -11.24 -0.90 2.55
N GLY A 33 -11.10 0.35 2.12
CA GLY A 33 -11.47 1.53 2.91
C GLY A 33 -12.95 1.58 3.26
N VAL A 34 -13.84 1.18 2.35
CA VAL A 34 -15.29 1.06 2.65
C VAL A 34 -15.52 -0.01 3.73
N LEU A 35 -14.89 -1.17 3.59
CA LEU A 35 -15.03 -2.28 4.55
C LEU A 35 -14.51 -1.88 5.94
N LEU A 36 -13.31 -1.29 6.00
CA LEU A 36 -12.69 -0.84 7.25
C LEU A 36 -13.42 0.36 7.86
N GLY A 37 -13.88 1.30 7.05
CA GLY A 37 -14.66 2.45 7.51
C GLY A 37 -16.01 2.04 8.07
N PHE A 38 -16.70 1.08 7.44
CA PHE A 38 -17.94 0.52 7.98
C PHE A 38 -17.68 -0.20 9.31
N ALA A 39 -16.65 -1.04 9.40
CA ALA A 39 -16.26 -1.69 10.65
C ALA A 39 -15.88 -0.65 11.73
N GLY A 40 -15.21 0.44 11.34
CA GLY A 40 -14.85 1.56 12.20
C GLY A 40 -16.07 2.30 12.74
N LEU A 41 -17.11 2.51 11.92
CA LEU A 41 -18.38 3.09 12.36
C LEU A 41 -19.08 2.20 13.39
N LEU A 42 -19.07 0.87 13.20
CA LEU A 42 -19.61 -0.07 14.19
C LEU A 42 -18.81 -0.03 15.50
N LEU A 43 -17.48 0.04 15.43
CA LEU A 43 -16.62 0.20 16.60
C LEU A 43 -16.89 1.53 17.32
N ARG A 44 -17.06 2.63 16.59
CA ARG A 44 -17.43 3.95 17.14
C ARG A 44 -18.77 3.88 17.84
N ALA A 45 -19.77 3.22 17.24
CA ALA A 45 -21.08 3.06 17.85
C ALA A 45 -21.03 2.24 19.16
N ALA A 46 -20.12 1.27 19.26
CA ALA A 46 -19.97 0.43 20.46
C ALA A 46 -19.12 1.08 21.56
N LEU A 47 -18.07 1.84 21.20
CA LEU A 47 -17.04 2.35 22.13
C LEU A 47 -17.16 3.85 22.42
N GLY A 48 -17.94 4.59 21.62
CA GLY A 48 -18.06 6.04 21.70
C GLY A 48 -16.70 6.74 21.53
N ASP A 49 -16.46 7.73 22.38
CA ASP A 49 -15.24 8.57 22.34
C ASP A 49 -13.98 7.84 22.82
N THR A 50 -14.12 6.66 23.42
CA THR A 50 -12.97 5.78 23.73
C THR A 50 -12.19 5.46 22.46
N LEU A 51 -12.86 5.36 21.31
CA LEU A 51 -12.20 5.07 20.03
C LEU A 51 -11.22 6.18 19.62
N ASP A 52 -11.50 7.46 19.91
CA ASP A 52 -10.59 8.56 19.63
C ASP A 52 -9.31 8.46 20.47
N THR A 53 -9.46 8.11 21.75
CA THR A 53 -8.31 7.89 22.62
C THR A 53 -7.47 6.72 22.12
N VAL A 54 -8.12 5.62 21.71
CA VAL A 54 -7.43 4.47 21.11
C VAL A 54 -6.72 4.87 19.81
N PHE A 55 -7.35 5.67 18.94
CA PHE A 55 -6.74 6.16 17.72
C PHE A 55 -5.48 6.99 17.99
N VAL A 56 -5.58 8.01 18.85
CA VAL A 56 -4.49 8.95 19.17
C VAL A 56 -3.30 8.26 19.86
N VAL A 57 -3.53 7.15 20.57
CA VAL A 57 -2.45 6.40 21.22
C VAL A 57 -1.89 5.32 20.29
N VAL A 58 -2.76 4.46 19.74
CA VAL A 58 -2.35 3.24 19.03
C VAL A 58 -1.75 3.57 17.67
N VAL A 59 -2.33 4.51 16.90
CA VAL A 59 -1.84 4.82 15.55
C VAL A 59 -0.44 5.44 15.60
N PRO A 60 -0.17 6.49 16.41
CA PRO A 60 1.19 7.03 16.54
C PRO A 60 2.19 6.03 17.10
N ALA A 61 1.82 5.24 18.12
CA ALA A 61 2.71 4.21 18.66
C ALA A 61 3.08 3.15 17.60
N ALA A 62 2.10 2.70 16.82
CA ALA A 62 2.32 1.77 15.71
C ALA A 62 3.19 2.38 14.60
N LEU A 63 2.98 3.65 14.24
CA LEU A 63 3.81 4.37 13.28
C LEU A 63 5.25 4.51 13.76
N VAL A 64 5.47 4.89 15.02
CA VAL A 64 6.82 5.02 15.60
C VAL A 64 7.54 3.68 15.61
N TYR A 65 6.86 2.61 16.04
CA TYR A 65 7.42 1.26 16.01
C TYR A 65 7.78 0.86 14.57
N ALA A 66 6.83 0.96 13.65
CA ALA A 66 7.00 0.55 12.27
C ALA A 66 8.09 1.35 11.53
N ALA A 67 8.14 2.66 11.74
CA ALA A 67 9.18 3.53 11.20
C ALA A 67 10.56 3.19 11.78
N SER A 68 10.65 2.86 13.07
CA SER A 68 11.91 2.45 13.70
C SER A 68 12.44 1.13 13.12
N VAL A 69 11.54 0.20 12.75
CA VAL A 69 11.91 -1.01 12.01
C VAL A 69 12.34 -0.67 10.58
N ASP A 70 11.58 0.15 9.85
CA ASP A 70 11.88 0.52 8.46
C ASP A 70 13.19 1.31 8.32
N LEU A 71 13.55 2.12 9.32
CA LEU A 71 14.82 2.87 9.41
C LEU A 71 16.00 2.01 9.90
N GLY A 72 15.75 0.78 10.35
CA GLY A 72 16.79 -0.10 10.90
C GLY A 72 17.26 0.26 12.31
N LEU A 73 16.52 1.13 13.02
CA LEU A 73 16.78 1.45 14.42
C LEU A 73 16.46 0.26 15.33
N LEU A 74 15.40 -0.49 14.99
CA LEU A 74 15.04 -1.73 15.66
C LEU A 74 15.40 -2.94 14.79
N ARG A 75 16.22 -3.85 15.34
CA ARG A 75 16.66 -5.09 14.67
C ARG A 75 15.69 -6.24 14.92
N VAL A 76 14.43 -6.04 14.58
CA VAL A 76 13.40 -7.09 14.64
C VAL A 76 13.14 -7.65 13.25
N ARG A 77 12.71 -8.91 13.18
CA ARG A 77 12.32 -9.53 11.92
C ARG A 77 11.06 -8.82 11.39
N PRO A 78 11.09 -8.20 10.19
CA PRO A 78 9.92 -7.52 9.65
C PRO A 78 8.79 -8.52 9.39
N ILE A 79 7.55 -8.10 9.58
CA ILE A 79 6.38 -8.88 9.19
C ILE A 79 6.30 -8.82 7.66
N THR A 80 6.61 -9.93 7.00
CA THR A 80 6.58 -10.02 5.54
C THR A 80 5.71 -11.18 5.10
N SER A 81 4.85 -10.92 4.11
CA SER A 81 4.16 -11.97 3.37
C SER A 81 4.96 -12.32 2.11
N GLU A 82 5.12 -13.60 1.82
CA GLU A 82 5.70 -14.08 0.56
C GLU A 82 4.68 -14.15 -0.58
N ARG A 83 3.40 -13.89 -0.27
CA ARG A 83 2.32 -13.92 -1.26
C ARG A 83 2.51 -12.84 -2.32
N GLN A 84 2.15 -13.19 -3.55
CA GLN A 84 2.14 -12.30 -4.70
C GLN A 84 0.85 -12.57 -5.50
N THR A 85 0.40 -11.57 -6.24
CA THR A 85 -0.70 -11.73 -7.20
C THR A 85 -0.36 -12.83 -8.20
N PRO A 86 -1.25 -13.76 -8.54
CA PRO A 86 -0.92 -14.82 -9.50
C PRO A 86 -0.51 -14.28 -10.87
N GLY A 87 0.59 -14.78 -11.42
CA GLY A 87 1.12 -14.33 -12.72
C GLY A 87 0.25 -14.74 -13.92
N SER A 88 -0.71 -15.65 -13.72
CA SER A 88 -1.62 -16.14 -14.75
C SER A 88 -2.79 -15.20 -15.05
N TRP A 89 -3.03 -14.17 -14.24
CA TRP A 89 -4.19 -13.28 -14.38
C TRP A 89 -4.32 -12.61 -15.76
N PRO A 90 -3.25 -12.11 -16.41
CA PRO A 90 -3.35 -11.57 -17.76
C PRO A 90 -3.73 -12.62 -18.81
N CYS A 91 -3.37 -13.89 -18.59
CA CYS A 91 -3.73 -15.00 -19.47
C CYS A 91 -5.18 -15.43 -19.25
N SER A 92 -5.66 -15.47 -18.00
CA SER A 92 -7.01 -15.94 -17.67
C SER A 92 -8.10 -14.88 -17.80
N LEU A 93 -7.80 -13.61 -17.52
CA LEU A 93 -8.77 -12.49 -17.51
C LEU A 93 -8.63 -11.59 -18.75
N GLY A 94 -7.63 -11.85 -19.59
CA GLY A 94 -7.23 -10.95 -20.67
C GLY A 94 -6.32 -9.81 -20.18
N HIS A 95 -5.73 -9.08 -21.13
CA HIS A 95 -4.66 -8.13 -20.85
C HIS A 95 -5.06 -7.00 -19.87
N TYR A 96 -6.01 -6.14 -20.26
CA TYR A 96 -6.40 -4.99 -19.42
C TYR A 96 -7.11 -5.38 -18.12
N PRO A 97 -8.08 -6.33 -18.12
CA PRO A 97 -8.72 -6.77 -16.89
C PRO A 97 -7.74 -7.45 -15.93
N GLY A 98 -6.79 -8.24 -16.44
CA GLY A 98 -5.73 -8.83 -15.62
C GLY A 98 -4.81 -7.79 -14.98
N ILE A 99 -4.44 -6.73 -15.72
CA ILE A 99 -3.61 -5.62 -15.20
C ILE A 99 -4.37 -4.77 -14.18
N PHE A 100 -5.65 -4.48 -14.44
CA PHE A 100 -6.53 -3.82 -13.48
C PHE A 100 -6.68 -4.66 -12.21
N GLY A 101 -6.97 -5.96 -12.37
CA GLY A 101 -7.06 -6.91 -11.26
C GLY A 101 -5.78 -6.91 -10.43
N TRP A 102 -4.61 -6.96 -11.08
CA TRP A 102 -3.34 -6.90 -10.38
C TRP A 102 -3.19 -5.60 -9.56
N GLY A 103 -3.54 -4.45 -10.14
CA GLY A 103 -3.62 -3.20 -9.39
C GLY A 103 -4.56 -3.31 -8.19
N PHE A 104 -5.76 -3.84 -8.39
CA PHE A 104 -6.78 -4.02 -7.35
C PHE A 104 -6.31 -4.88 -6.19
N ASP A 105 -5.72 -6.03 -6.48
CA ASP A 105 -5.14 -6.97 -5.51
C ASP A 105 -4.01 -6.31 -4.68
N LEU A 106 -3.21 -5.48 -5.34
CA LEU A 106 -2.17 -4.69 -4.73
C LEU A 106 -2.75 -3.56 -3.85
N GLY A 107 -3.88 -2.95 -4.25
CA GLY A 107 -4.64 -2.00 -3.45
C GLY A 107 -5.27 -2.59 -2.19
N LEU A 108 -5.71 -3.86 -2.24
CA LEU A 108 -6.23 -4.58 -1.08
C LEU A 108 -5.15 -4.91 -0.04
N GLY A 109 -3.91 -5.18 -0.47
CA GLY A 109 -2.79 -5.45 0.45
C GLY A 109 -2.84 -6.76 1.23
N ILE A 110 -3.74 -7.70 0.87
CA ILE A 110 -3.91 -8.99 1.58
C ILE A 110 -2.99 -10.08 1.01
N SER A 111 -2.82 -10.07 -0.30
CA SER A 111 -2.20 -11.11 -1.14
C SER A 111 -0.84 -10.70 -1.68
N THR A 112 -0.43 -9.46 -1.45
CA THR A 112 0.81 -8.89 -2.00
C THR A 112 1.78 -8.58 -0.89
N ARG A 113 3.07 -8.82 -1.14
CA ARG A 113 4.15 -8.44 -0.22
C ARG A 113 4.09 -6.94 0.06
N ILE A 114 4.04 -6.59 1.33
CA ILE A 114 4.15 -5.22 1.81
C ILE A 114 5.62 -5.01 2.26
N PRO A 115 6.39 -4.15 1.55
CA PRO A 115 7.82 -4.02 1.80
C PRO A 115 8.18 -3.16 3.02
N HIS A 116 7.22 -2.41 3.56
CA HIS A 116 7.42 -1.43 4.64
C HIS A 116 6.42 -1.69 5.77
N GLN A 117 6.91 -1.76 7.01
CA GLN A 117 6.03 -1.98 8.16
C GLN A 117 5.09 -0.80 8.36
N SER A 118 5.52 0.42 8.03
CA SER A 118 4.72 1.63 8.20
C SER A 118 3.42 1.60 7.38
N LEU A 119 3.42 0.89 6.25
CA LEU A 119 2.23 0.68 5.42
C LEU A 119 1.20 -0.26 6.06
N LEU A 120 1.59 -1.10 7.01
CA LEU A 120 0.67 -1.97 7.77
C LEU A 120 -0.17 -1.16 8.77
N VAL A 121 0.26 0.04 9.12
CA VAL A 121 -0.45 0.91 10.07
C VAL A 121 -1.64 1.61 9.42
N LEU A 122 -1.62 1.83 8.10
CA LEU A 122 -2.69 2.55 7.39
C LEU A 122 -4.05 1.85 7.46
N PRO A 123 -4.17 0.52 7.27
CA PRO A 123 -5.43 -0.19 7.54
C PRO A 123 -5.94 -0.03 8.97
N ILE A 124 -5.04 -0.03 9.96
CA ILE A 124 -5.40 0.16 11.37
C ILE A 124 -5.92 1.58 11.58
N ALA A 125 -5.24 2.59 11.03
CA ALA A 125 -5.68 3.98 11.09
C ALA A 125 -7.03 4.18 10.40
N ALA A 126 -7.25 3.57 9.23
CA ALA A 126 -8.52 3.63 8.52
C ALA A 126 -9.67 3.04 9.37
N LEU A 127 -9.45 1.87 9.99
CA LEU A 127 -10.41 1.24 10.89
C LEU A 127 -10.71 2.11 12.13
N LEU A 128 -9.66 2.56 12.81
CA LEU A 128 -9.78 3.31 14.07
C LEU A 128 -10.28 4.75 13.86
N SER A 129 -10.24 5.28 12.64
CA SER A 129 -10.75 6.62 12.34
C SER A 129 -12.24 6.79 12.64
N GLY A 130 -13.00 5.68 12.69
CA GLY A 130 -14.44 5.71 12.94
C GLY A 130 -15.25 6.49 11.90
N ASN A 131 -14.66 6.84 10.75
CA ASN A 131 -15.26 7.68 9.73
C ASN A 131 -15.06 7.05 8.34
N LEU A 132 -16.16 6.79 7.64
CA LEU A 132 -16.14 6.13 6.34
C LEU A 132 -15.36 6.92 5.28
N ALA A 133 -15.56 8.23 5.21
CA ALA A 133 -14.87 9.07 4.23
C ALA A 133 -13.35 9.10 4.48
N THR A 134 -12.94 9.24 5.75
CA THR A 134 -11.52 9.20 6.15
C THR A 134 -10.89 7.85 5.83
N ALA A 135 -11.56 6.75 6.17
CA ALA A 135 -11.08 5.39 5.90
C ALA A 135 -10.91 5.13 4.39
N VAL A 136 -11.88 5.53 3.58
CA VAL A 136 -11.80 5.43 2.11
C VAL A 136 -10.67 6.29 1.57
N ALA A 137 -10.50 7.52 2.05
CA ALA A 137 -9.41 8.40 1.62
C ALA A 137 -8.04 7.80 1.94
N ILE A 138 -7.81 7.38 3.19
CA ILE A 138 -6.56 6.73 3.63
C ILE A 138 -6.24 5.52 2.75
N MET A 139 -7.21 4.63 2.55
CA MET A 139 -6.98 3.38 1.83
C MET A 139 -6.89 3.57 0.31
N THR A 140 -7.55 4.58 -0.25
CA THR A 140 -7.38 4.95 -1.67
C THR A 140 -5.96 5.48 -1.92
N VAL A 141 -5.46 6.36 -1.05
CA VAL A 141 -4.07 6.85 -1.12
C VAL A 141 -3.09 5.70 -0.94
N TYR A 142 -3.33 4.80 0.02
CA TYR A 142 -2.55 3.57 0.20
C TYR A 142 -2.48 2.75 -1.10
N GLY A 143 -3.62 2.38 -1.68
CA GLY A 143 -3.65 1.54 -2.87
C GLY A 143 -3.03 2.21 -4.10
N THR A 144 -3.30 3.51 -4.27
CA THR A 144 -2.72 4.32 -5.35
C THR A 144 -1.20 4.43 -5.21
N SER A 145 -0.69 4.72 -4.00
CA SER A 145 0.76 4.87 -3.76
C SER A 145 1.52 3.59 -4.07
N ARG A 146 0.97 2.42 -3.69
CA ARG A 146 1.59 1.13 -4.00
C ARG A 146 1.57 0.84 -5.50
N ALA A 147 0.48 1.15 -6.20
CA ALA A 147 0.43 0.98 -7.66
C ALA A 147 1.40 1.92 -8.38
N LEU A 148 1.50 3.18 -7.93
CA LEU A 148 2.45 4.15 -8.47
C LEU A 148 3.90 3.75 -8.27
N ALA A 149 4.25 3.08 -7.16
CA ALA A 149 5.61 2.56 -6.96
C ALA A 149 6.00 1.55 -8.06
N VAL A 150 5.06 0.71 -8.50
CA VAL A 150 5.27 -0.21 -9.63
C VAL A 150 5.41 0.57 -10.94
N VAL A 151 4.58 1.59 -11.16
CA VAL A 151 4.69 2.45 -12.35
C VAL A 151 6.04 3.16 -12.42
N ALA A 152 6.52 3.73 -11.31
CA ALA A 152 7.80 4.41 -11.23
C ALA A 152 8.96 3.45 -11.55
N ALA A 153 8.95 2.26 -10.95
CA ALA A 153 9.92 1.21 -11.21
C ALA A 153 9.95 0.78 -12.69
N VAL A 154 8.78 0.51 -13.26
CA VAL A 154 8.64 0.14 -14.68
C VAL A 154 9.09 1.28 -15.58
N SER A 155 8.79 2.53 -15.23
CA SER A 155 9.16 3.72 -16.02
C SER A 155 10.66 3.96 -16.03
N ALA A 156 11.32 3.82 -14.88
CA ALA A 156 12.76 3.99 -14.73
C ALA A 156 13.58 2.93 -15.49
N ALA A 157 13.00 1.76 -15.75
CA ALA A 157 13.67 0.65 -16.41
C ALA A 157 13.85 0.79 -17.93
N ASP A 158 13.12 1.70 -18.58
CA ASP A 158 13.15 1.94 -20.03
C ASP A 158 13.17 0.70 -20.95
N GLY A 159 12.51 -0.39 -20.54
CA GLY A 159 12.46 -1.64 -21.31
C GLY A 159 13.59 -2.64 -21.00
N ASP A 160 14.62 -2.24 -20.25
CA ASP A 160 15.59 -3.16 -19.65
C ASP A 160 14.99 -3.79 -18.38
N PHE A 161 14.52 -5.02 -18.53
CA PHE A 161 13.93 -5.78 -17.43
C PHE A 161 14.93 -6.08 -16.30
N VAL A 162 16.21 -6.24 -16.61
CA VAL A 162 17.26 -6.46 -15.60
C VAL A 162 17.52 -5.14 -14.86
N GLY A 163 17.63 -4.03 -15.60
CA GLY A 163 17.69 -2.68 -15.06
C GLY A 163 16.49 -2.31 -14.17
N ALA A 164 15.28 -2.78 -14.49
CA ALA A 164 14.10 -2.62 -13.64
C ALA A 164 14.29 -3.25 -12.26
N CYS A 165 14.87 -4.44 -12.23
CA CYS A 165 15.05 -5.21 -11.01
C CYS A 165 16.07 -4.54 -10.09
N ASP A 166 17.19 -4.11 -10.66
CA ASP A 166 18.23 -3.37 -9.94
C ASP A 166 17.74 -1.99 -9.49
N ALA A 167 16.97 -1.28 -10.31
CA ALA A 167 16.37 0.00 -9.95
C ALA A 167 15.37 -0.15 -8.79
N ILE A 168 14.51 -1.18 -8.81
CA ILE A 168 13.61 -1.47 -7.68
C ILE A 168 14.44 -1.74 -6.43
N GLN A 169 15.42 -2.63 -6.51
CA GLN A 169 16.19 -3.04 -5.33
C GLN A 169 17.01 -1.88 -4.74
N THR A 170 17.60 -1.03 -5.58
CA THR A 170 18.38 0.15 -5.16
C THR A 170 17.51 1.28 -4.63
N GLN A 171 16.33 1.52 -5.22
CA GLN A 171 15.41 2.58 -4.77
C GLN A 171 14.58 2.19 -3.53
N VAL A 172 14.47 0.90 -3.21
CA VAL A 172 13.75 0.45 -2.00
C VAL A 172 14.35 1.01 -0.71
N LEU A 173 15.68 1.19 -0.65
CA LEU A 173 16.34 1.73 0.55
C LEU A 173 16.05 3.22 0.83
N PRO A 174 16.24 4.15 -0.12
CA PRO A 174 15.87 5.55 0.10
C PRO A 174 14.36 5.70 0.29
N LEU A 175 13.54 4.92 -0.43
CA LEU A 175 12.08 4.95 -0.25
C LEU A 175 11.68 4.49 1.16
N LYS A 176 12.32 3.45 1.73
CA LYS A 176 12.13 3.04 3.13
C LYS A 176 12.34 4.19 4.09
N ARG A 177 13.43 4.96 3.90
CA ARG A 177 13.76 6.09 4.77
C ARG A 177 12.74 7.21 4.66
N VAL A 178 12.33 7.55 3.44
CA VAL A 178 11.30 8.57 3.21
C VAL A 178 9.97 8.14 3.84
N VAL A 179 9.50 6.93 3.57
CA VAL A 179 8.25 6.40 4.14
C VAL A 179 8.31 6.37 5.67
N GLY A 180 9.41 5.88 6.25
CA GLY A 180 9.59 5.87 7.71
C GLY A 180 9.63 7.28 8.32
N ALA A 181 10.34 8.23 7.71
CA ALA A 181 10.39 9.61 8.16
C ALA A 181 9.00 10.28 8.08
N THR A 182 8.28 10.10 6.97
CA THR A 182 6.92 10.61 6.81
C THR A 182 5.97 10.00 7.85
N ALA A 183 6.09 8.70 8.14
CA ALA A 183 5.31 8.04 9.18
C ALA A 183 5.55 8.66 10.57
N LEU A 184 6.80 9.01 10.91
CA LEU A 184 7.12 9.70 12.17
C LEU A 184 6.53 11.10 12.24
N VAL A 185 6.58 11.86 11.14
CA VAL A 185 5.95 13.19 11.07
C VAL A 185 4.44 13.09 11.29
N ILE A 186 3.77 12.15 10.62
CA ILE A 186 2.33 11.91 10.78
C ILE A 186 2.01 11.52 12.22
N ALA A 187 2.81 10.63 12.82
CA ALA A 187 2.64 10.24 14.22
C ALA A 187 2.71 11.44 15.17
N GLY A 188 3.70 12.33 14.97
CA GLY A 188 3.83 13.56 15.76
C GLY A 188 2.64 14.50 15.58
N LEU A 189 2.15 14.68 14.35
CA LEU A 189 0.99 15.54 14.07
C LEU A 189 -0.29 15.03 14.73
N ILE A 190 -0.52 13.71 14.74
CA ILE A 190 -1.69 13.11 15.40
C ILE A 190 -1.68 13.35 16.92
N VAL A 191 -0.50 13.29 17.56
CA VAL A 191 -0.38 13.45 19.02
C VAL A 191 -0.58 14.91 19.47
N ILE A 192 -0.29 15.88 18.60
CA ILE A 192 -0.33 17.32 18.94
C ILE A 192 -1.68 17.97 18.57
N SER A 193 -2.49 17.30 17.74
CA SER A 193 -3.82 17.77 17.31
C SER A 193 -4.88 17.46 18.36
#